data_AF-A0A956RCI8-F1
#
_entry.id   AF-A0A956RCI8-F1
#
_cell.length_a   1.000
_cell.length_b   1.000
_cell.length_c   1.000
_cell.angle_alpha   90.00
_cell.angle_beta   90.00
_cell.angle_gamma   90.00
#
_symmetry.space_group_name_H-M   'P 1'
#
loop_
_entity.id
_entity.type
_entity.pdbx_description
1 polymer ?
#
loop_
_entity_poly.entity_id
_entity_poly.type
_entity_poly.pdbx_seq_one_letter_code
_entity_poly.pdbx_strand_id
1 'polypeptide(L)'
;VSQRVVRFSSRPIYATSGAQLVAGQSGFGQLEQRVDAVMGAAEVLDAVLYFDDLSDLFAGAQGGIEDLASMMRPWIVDGRVRVAGELNPEVLEHHEKRNVALFGALQRVTVEPLDAAATTEILRTRVAEQARTEPRRPRLLPACVEPLVALCERYLQYQAFPGKAVRLVEELRAAHEGEVGEDGLPHAIGPYDVYRAFSVRSGIPMFLLRDDQRMRYAEVLE
;
A
#
# COMPACT_ATOMS: atom_id res chain seq x y z
N VAL A 1 1.73 -14.80 -15.15
CA VAL A 1 2.76 -13.82 -14.70
C VAL A 1 2.67 -12.62 -15.61
N SER A 2 1.91 -11.58 -15.24
CA SER A 2 1.72 -10.38 -16.06
C SER A 2 2.55 -9.26 -15.42
N GLN A 3 3.74 -9.00 -15.94
CA GLN A 3 4.54 -7.86 -15.52
C GLN A 3 3.95 -6.59 -16.15
N ARG A 4 3.43 -5.69 -15.31
CA ARG A 4 3.00 -4.35 -15.73
C ARG A 4 4.24 -3.52 -16.01
N VAL A 5 4.50 -3.22 -17.28
CA VAL A 5 5.53 -2.27 -17.70
C VAL A 5 4.91 -0.88 -17.74
N VAL A 6 5.37 0.02 -16.88
CA VAL A 6 5.03 1.44 -16.91
C VAL A 6 6.25 2.19 -17.45
N ARG A 7 6.09 3.00 -18.49
CA ARG A 7 7.19 3.80 -19.06
C ARG A 7 7.18 5.21 -18.44
N PHE A 8 8.11 5.48 -17.53
CA PHE A 8 8.42 6.83 -17.05
C PHE A 8 9.81 7.20 -17.58
N SER A 9 9.88 8.17 -18.50
CA SER A 9 11.01 8.35 -19.46
C SER A 9 11.13 7.21 -20.49
N SER A 10 12.03 7.31 -21.45
CA SER A 10 12.27 6.30 -22.50
C SER A 10 12.68 4.91 -21.96
N ARG A 11 12.92 4.78 -20.66
CA ARG A 11 13.39 3.56 -19.99
C ARG A 11 12.22 2.68 -19.52
N PRO A 12 12.30 1.34 -19.70
CA PRO A 12 11.31 0.43 -19.16
C PRO A 12 11.47 0.25 -17.65
N ILE A 13 10.35 0.18 -16.93
CA ILE A 13 10.31 -0.17 -15.50
C ILE A 13 9.70 -1.56 -15.36
N TYR A 14 10.40 -2.46 -14.66
CA TYR A 14 9.93 -3.81 -14.37
C TYR A 14 9.73 -3.99 -12.87
N ALA A 15 8.49 -4.28 -12.46
CA ALA A 15 8.20 -4.66 -11.08
C ALA A 15 8.63 -6.11 -10.82
N THR A 16 9.36 -6.34 -9.73
CA THR A 16 9.81 -7.66 -9.29
C THR A 16 9.95 -7.71 -7.76
N SER A 17 10.24 -8.89 -7.22
CA SER A 17 10.43 -9.09 -5.77
C SER A 17 11.50 -10.15 -5.51
N GLY A 18 12.02 -10.20 -4.28
CA GLY A 18 13.00 -11.22 -3.89
C GLY A 18 12.48 -12.63 -4.16
N ALA A 19 11.21 -12.88 -3.86
CA ALA A 19 10.53 -14.15 -4.16
C ALA A 19 10.54 -14.51 -5.65
N GLN A 20 10.38 -13.53 -6.55
CA GLN A 20 10.41 -13.78 -8.00
C GLN A 20 11.83 -14.07 -8.52
N LEU A 21 12.84 -13.46 -7.90
CA LEU A 21 14.25 -13.70 -8.24
C LEU A 21 14.68 -15.12 -7.86
N VAL A 22 14.18 -15.65 -6.74
CA VAL A 22 14.53 -16.99 -6.23
C VAL A 22 13.61 -18.10 -6.75
N ALA A 23 12.52 -17.76 -7.43
CA ALA A 23 11.48 -18.71 -7.82
C ALA A 23 12.05 -19.88 -8.67
N GLY A 24 11.82 -21.10 -8.18
CA GLY A 24 12.20 -22.34 -8.86
C GLY A 24 13.69 -22.69 -8.76
N GLN A 25 14.47 -21.98 -7.93
CA GLN A 25 15.88 -22.29 -7.68
C GLN A 25 16.06 -22.84 -6.26
N SER A 26 16.87 -23.89 -6.12
CA SER A 26 17.13 -24.53 -4.82
C SER A 26 18.61 -24.57 -4.45
N GLY A 27 19.51 -24.28 -5.40
CA GLY A 27 20.96 -24.20 -5.17
C GLY A 27 21.48 -22.76 -5.20
N PHE A 28 22.42 -22.45 -4.31
CA PHE A 28 23.09 -21.14 -4.25
C PHE A 28 23.63 -20.68 -5.60
N GLY A 29 24.38 -21.54 -6.31
CA GLY A 29 24.91 -21.18 -7.64
C GLY A 29 23.82 -20.97 -8.71
N GLN A 30 22.64 -21.58 -8.57
CA GLN A 30 21.52 -21.33 -9.48
C GLN A 30 20.86 -19.98 -9.20
N LEU A 31 20.84 -19.56 -7.93
CA LEU A 31 20.36 -18.24 -7.51
C LEU A 31 21.26 -17.14 -8.06
N GLU A 32 22.57 -17.27 -7.90
CA GLU A 32 23.54 -16.30 -8.40
C GLU A 32 23.45 -16.14 -9.92
N GLN A 33 23.42 -17.25 -10.67
CA GLN A 33 23.22 -17.24 -12.12
C GLN A 33 21.89 -16.57 -12.53
N ARG A 34 20.84 -16.77 -11.74
CA ARG A 34 19.53 -16.16 -12.00
C ARG A 34 19.57 -14.66 -11.76
N VAL A 35 20.18 -14.21 -10.65
CA VAL A 35 20.36 -12.78 -10.37
C VAL A 35 21.19 -12.14 -11.47
N ASP A 36 22.33 -12.72 -11.83
CA ASP A 36 23.19 -12.19 -12.89
C ASP A 36 22.48 -12.12 -14.24
N ALA A 37 21.69 -13.13 -14.60
CA ALA A 37 20.90 -13.11 -15.84
C ALA A 37 19.86 -11.98 -15.84
N VAL A 38 19.18 -11.75 -14.71
CA VAL A 38 18.20 -10.66 -14.58
C VAL A 38 18.89 -9.29 -14.59
N MET A 39 19.98 -9.12 -13.86
CA MET A 39 20.73 -7.87 -13.79
C MET A 39 21.39 -7.53 -15.14
N GLY A 40 21.95 -8.52 -15.83
CA GLY A 40 22.49 -8.35 -17.19
C GLY A 40 21.42 -7.97 -18.21
N ALA A 41 20.23 -8.57 -18.13
CA ALA A 41 19.11 -8.17 -18.97
C ALA A 41 18.66 -6.74 -18.65
N ALA A 42 18.61 -6.35 -17.39
CA ALA A 42 18.25 -4.99 -16.97
C ALA A 42 19.26 -3.94 -17.45
N GLU A 43 20.56 -4.25 -17.40
CA GLU A 43 21.64 -3.40 -17.91
C GLU A 43 21.50 -3.19 -19.43
N VAL A 44 21.34 -4.27 -20.21
CA VAL A 44 21.19 -4.20 -21.68
C VAL A 44 19.95 -3.39 -22.09
N LEU A 45 18.88 -3.48 -21.31
CA LEU A 45 17.62 -2.76 -21.58
C LEU A 45 17.61 -1.32 -21.04
N ASP A 46 18.67 -0.88 -20.35
CA ASP A 46 18.71 0.38 -19.58
C ASP A 46 17.49 0.52 -18.66
N ALA A 47 17.06 -0.61 -18.07
CA ALA A 47 15.82 -0.73 -17.33
C ALA A 47 15.95 -0.27 -15.86
N VAL A 48 14.81 0.08 -15.26
CA VAL A 48 14.69 0.25 -13.81
C VAL A 48 13.99 -0.98 -13.24
N LEU A 49 14.63 -1.65 -12.29
CA LEU A 49 13.98 -2.68 -11.50
C LEU A 49 13.27 -2.03 -10.31
N TYR A 50 11.98 -2.27 -10.17
CA TYR A 50 11.16 -1.75 -9.08
C TYR A 50 10.78 -2.87 -8.10
N PHE A 51 11.00 -2.62 -6.81
CA PHE A 51 10.66 -3.50 -5.70
C PHE A 51 9.65 -2.81 -4.80
N ASP A 52 8.46 -3.39 -4.65
CA ASP A 52 7.42 -2.90 -3.75
C ASP A 52 7.76 -3.08 -2.27
N ASP A 53 8.66 -3.99 -1.93
CA ASP A 53 9.29 -4.08 -0.62
C ASP A 53 10.76 -4.51 -0.76
N LEU A 54 11.69 -3.60 -0.47
CA LEU A 54 13.12 -3.92 -0.45
C LEU A 54 13.49 -4.90 0.66
N SER A 55 12.64 -5.07 1.69
CA SER A 55 12.83 -6.06 2.76
C SER A 55 12.95 -7.49 2.21
N ASP A 56 12.26 -7.78 1.09
CA ASP A 56 12.31 -9.08 0.42
C ASP A 56 13.72 -9.45 -0.06
N LEU A 57 14.57 -8.45 -0.38
CA LEU A 57 15.95 -8.71 -0.77
C LEU A 57 16.74 -9.24 0.44
N PHE A 58 16.48 -8.66 1.60
CA PHE A 58 17.19 -8.90 2.86
C PHE A 58 16.66 -10.09 3.67
N ALA A 59 15.48 -10.60 3.31
CA ALA A 59 14.78 -11.65 4.07
C ALA A 59 15.58 -12.96 4.18
N GLY A 60 16.57 -13.16 3.29
CA GLY A 60 17.36 -14.39 3.20
C GLY A 60 16.48 -15.57 2.75
N ALA A 61 16.94 -16.35 1.79
CA ALA A 61 16.30 -17.64 1.57
C ALA A 61 16.51 -18.49 2.84
N GLN A 62 15.42 -19.04 3.39
CA GLN A 62 15.49 -19.93 4.55
C GLN A 62 16.62 -20.95 4.35
N GLY A 63 17.56 -21.05 5.30
CA GLY A 63 18.66 -22.02 5.24
C GLY A 63 20.07 -21.46 5.09
N GLY A 64 20.34 -20.19 5.42
CA GLY A 64 21.70 -19.65 5.48
C GLY A 64 22.30 -19.25 4.13
N ILE A 65 21.45 -19.09 3.11
CA ILE A 65 21.80 -18.51 1.81
C ILE A 65 21.97 -17.00 1.99
N GLU A 66 22.97 -16.43 1.31
CA GLU A 66 23.22 -15.00 1.30
C GLU A 66 21.96 -14.18 0.96
N ASP A 67 21.87 -13.01 1.57
CA ASP A 67 20.95 -11.93 1.26
C ASP A 67 21.03 -11.58 -0.24
N LEU A 68 19.90 -11.57 -0.99
CA LEU A 68 19.90 -11.26 -2.43
C LEU A 68 20.54 -9.90 -2.73
N ALA A 69 20.49 -8.98 -1.77
CA ALA A 69 21.16 -7.70 -1.85
C ALA A 69 22.67 -7.84 -2.07
N SER A 70 23.32 -8.90 -1.55
CA SER A 70 24.76 -9.14 -1.74
C SER A 70 25.09 -9.40 -3.21
N MET A 71 24.27 -10.23 -3.87
CA MET A 71 24.41 -10.64 -5.27
C MET A 71 24.12 -9.46 -6.21
N MET A 72 23.15 -8.61 -5.86
CA MET A 72 22.76 -7.45 -6.67
C MET A 72 23.69 -6.24 -6.49
N ARG A 73 24.36 -6.13 -5.34
CA ARG A 73 25.21 -4.98 -4.97
C ARG A 73 26.21 -4.52 -6.05
N PRO A 74 27.04 -5.38 -6.69
CA PRO A 74 28.02 -4.89 -7.67
C PRO A 74 27.35 -4.16 -8.84
N TRP A 75 26.23 -4.68 -9.33
CA TRP A 75 25.47 -4.08 -10.43
C TRP A 75 24.88 -2.69 -10.09
N ILE A 76 24.48 -2.51 -8.83
CA ILE A 76 23.82 -1.27 -8.36
C ILE A 76 24.87 -0.23 -7.98
N VAL A 77 25.89 -0.61 -7.21
CA VAL A 77 26.95 0.28 -6.75
C VAL A 77 27.79 0.81 -7.92
N ASP A 78 28.05 -0.02 -8.92
CA ASP A 78 28.76 0.40 -10.14
C ASP A 78 27.88 1.25 -11.08
N GLY A 79 26.60 1.45 -10.75
CA GLY A 79 25.65 2.24 -11.54
C GLY A 79 25.21 1.57 -12.85
N ARG A 80 25.47 0.27 -13.02
CA ARG A 80 25.13 -0.51 -14.21
C ARG A 80 23.62 -0.79 -14.32
N VAL A 81 22.96 -0.98 -13.18
CA VAL A 81 21.51 -1.21 -13.09
C VAL A 81 20.88 -0.21 -12.13
N ARG A 82 19.74 0.37 -12.54
CA ARG A 82 18.96 1.27 -11.67
C ARG A 82 17.89 0.48 -10.95
N VAL A 83 17.79 0.73 -9.65
CA VAL A 83 16.78 0.13 -8.79
C VAL A 83 15.98 1.23 -8.13
N ALA A 84 14.67 1.04 -8.06
CA ALA A 84 13.77 1.80 -7.21
C ALA A 84 13.08 0.82 -6.27
N GLY A 85 12.82 1.21 -5.03
CA GLY A 85 11.99 0.40 -4.18
C GLY A 85 11.52 1.10 -2.93
N GLU A 86 10.58 0.47 -2.26
CA GLU A 86 9.96 0.99 -1.05
C GLU A 86 10.54 0.26 0.17
N LEU A 87 10.64 0.98 1.29
CA LEU A 87 11.07 0.40 2.55
C LEU A 87 10.41 1.15 3.70
N ASN A 88 9.90 0.41 4.68
CA ASN A 88 9.36 1.02 5.89
C ASN A 88 10.50 1.67 6.69
N PRO A 89 10.37 2.96 7.08
CA PRO A 89 11.34 3.64 7.94
C PRO A 89 11.69 2.89 9.23
N GLU A 90 10.76 2.11 9.79
CA GLU A 90 10.96 1.34 11.03
C GLU A 90 12.05 0.27 10.93
N VAL A 91 12.25 -0.31 9.74
CA VAL A 91 13.25 -1.37 9.49
C VAL A 91 14.49 -0.87 8.76
N LEU A 92 14.48 0.39 8.29
CA LEU A 92 15.55 0.95 7.47
C LEU A 92 16.92 0.89 8.17
N GLU A 93 17.01 1.38 9.41
CA GLU A 93 18.30 1.42 10.13
C GLU A 93 18.91 0.02 10.29
N HIS A 94 18.08 -1.00 10.49
CA HIS A 94 18.52 -2.38 10.58
C HIS A 94 19.14 -2.87 9.26
N HIS A 95 18.47 -2.61 8.13
CA HIS A 95 18.95 -3.03 6.81
C HIS A 95 20.18 -2.22 6.36
N GLU A 96 20.21 -0.92 6.64
CA GLU A 96 21.32 -0.03 6.27
C GLU A 96 22.62 -0.42 6.97
N LYS A 97 22.58 -0.73 8.27
CA LYS A 97 23.76 -1.20 9.04
C LYS A 97 24.37 -2.47 8.46
N ARG A 98 23.56 -3.36 7.90
CA ARG A 98 24.00 -4.63 7.32
C ARG A 98 24.46 -4.48 5.87
N ASN A 99 23.96 -3.48 5.15
CA ASN A 99 24.13 -3.32 3.70
C ASN A 99 24.59 -1.90 3.31
N VAL A 100 25.55 -1.33 4.04
CA VAL A 100 26.04 0.06 3.90
C VAL A 100 26.37 0.45 2.47
N ALA A 101 27.11 -0.40 1.73
CA ALA A 101 27.51 -0.09 0.36
C ALA A 101 26.31 0.01 -0.61
N LEU A 102 25.28 -0.83 -0.43
CA LEU A 102 24.09 -0.79 -1.28
C LEU A 102 23.28 0.47 -0.98
N PHE A 103 22.98 0.74 0.29
CA PHE A 103 22.21 1.93 0.67
C PHE A 103 22.96 3.24 0.34
N GLY A 104 24.30 3.24 0.39
CA GLY A 104 25.12 4.36 -0.05
C GLY A 104 25.05 4.65 -1.56
N ALA A 105 24.63 3.69 -2.37
CA ALA A 105 24.38 3.87 -3.81
C ALA A 105 22.94 4.29 -4.13
N LEU A 106 22.02 4.26 -3.15
CA LEU A 106 20.62 4.60 -3.33
C LEU A 106 20.35 6.05 -2.91
N GLN A 107 19.48 6.73 -3.64
CA GLN A 107 18.94 8.03 -3.20
C GLN A 107 17.66 7.81 -2.39
N ARG A 108 17.66 8.28 -1.14
CA ARG A 108 16.48 8.23 -0.29
C ARG A 108 15.51 9.38 -0.64
N VAL A 109 14.26 9.02 -0.88
CA VAL A 109 13.14 9.96 -0.97
C VAL A 109 12.15 9.60 0.14
N THR A 110 11.99 10.49 1.12
CA THR A 110 11.00 10.29 2.17
C THR A 110 9.63 10.73 1.65
N VAL A 111 8.66 9.82 1.70
CA VAL A 111 7.26 10.10 1.38
C VAL A 111 6.52 10.32 2.69
N GLU A 112 6.19 11.58 2.98
CA GLU A 112 5.44 11.92 4.19
C GLU A 112 3.96 11.51 4.05
N PRO A 113 3.31 11.07 5.16
CA PRO A 113 1.87 10.88 5.19
C PRO A 113 1.12 12.15 4.80
N LEU A 114 -0.04 11.98 4.17
CA LEU A 114 -0.93 13.11 3.91
C LEU A 114 -1.61 13.57 5.20
N ASP A 115 -2.00 14.84 5.26
CA ASP A 115 -2.90 15.31 6.31
C ASP A 115 -4.36 14.89 6.00
N ALA A 116 -5.25 15.10 6.98
CA ALA A 116 -6.66 14.75 6.85
C ALA A 116 -7.35 15.54 5.72
N ALA A 117 -7.00 16.81 5.51
CA ALA A 117 -7.60 17.66 4.49
C ALA A 117 -7.23 17.18 3.06
N ALA A 118 -5.95 16.97 2.80
CA ALA A 118 -5.45 16.42 1.54
C ALA A 118 -5.99 15.01 1.28
N THR A 119 -6.09 14.18 2.33
CA THR A 119 -6.70 12.84 2.21
C THR A 119 -8.16 12.93 1.81
N THR A 120 -8.91 13.88 2.38
CA THR A 120 -10.32 14.11 2.05
C THR A 120 -10.49 14.42 0.55
N GLU A 121 -9.67 15.32 0.00
CA GLU A 121 -9.75 15.68 -1.42
C GLU A 121 -9.40 14.51 -2.36
N ILE A 122 -8.37 13.72 -2.01
CA ILE A 122 -8.00 12.52 -2.78
C ILE A 122 -9.12 11.48 -2.70
N LEU A 123 -9.72 11.26 -1.53
CA LEU A 123 -10.81 10.31 -1.39
C LEU A 123 -12.06 10.72 -2.15
N ARG A 124 -12.43 12.01 -2.17
CA ARG A 124 -13.55 12.49 -3.00
C ARG A 124 -13.30 12.17 -4.47
N THR A 125 -12.09 12.43 -4.96
CA THR A 125 -11.69 12.11 -6.33
C THR A 125 -11.77 10.60 -6.61
N ARG A 126 -11.20 9.78 -5.73
CA ARG A 126 -11.22 8.32 -5.83
C ARG A 126 -12.64 7.75 -5.82
N VAL A 127 -13.48 8.19 -4.89
CA VAL A 127 -14.88 7.74 -4.78
C VAL A 127 -15.68 8.10 -6.03
N ALA A 128 -15.47 9.31 -6.58
CA ALA A 128 -16.09 9.73 -7.83
C ALA A 128 -15.61 8.88 -9.02
N GLU A 129 -14.34 8.50 -9.06
CA GLU A 129 -13.79 7.61 -10.08
C GLU A 129 -14.36 6.19 -9.96
N GLN A 130 -14.36 5.61 -8.76
CA GLN A 130 -14.89 4.27 -8.47
C GLN A 130 -16.37 4.16 -8.86
N ALA A 131 -17.16 5.19 -8.61
CA ALA A 131 -18.56 5.23 -9.03
C ALA A 131 -18.74 5.13 -10.56
N ARG A 132 -17.73 5.53 -11.35
CA ARG A 132 -17.74 5.45 -12.82
C ARG A 132 -17.13 4.14 -13.34
N THR A 133 -16.02 3.70 -12.74
CA THR A 133 -15.22 2.57 -13.24
C THR A 133 -15.67 1.22 -12.70
N GLU A 134 -16.35 1.19 -11.55
CA GLU A 134 -16.78 -0.03 -10.86
C GLU A 134 -18.29 -0.02 -10.56
N PRO A 135 -19.17 0.18 -11.57
CA PRO A 135 -20.60 0.41 -11.37
C PRO A 135 -21.38 -0.79 -10.79
N ARG A 136 -20.75 -1.95 -10.67
CA ARG A 136 -21.36 -3.18 -10.10
C ARG A 136 -21.02 -3.40 -8.63
N ARG A 137 -20.08 -2.63 -8.08
CA ARG A 137 -19.69 -2.72 -6.68
C ARG A 137 -20.49 -1.72 -5.85
N PRO A 138 -20.65 -1.95 -4.53
CA PRO A 138 -21.29 -0.99 -3.63
C PRO A 138 -20.66 0.40 -3.73
N ARG A 139 -21.51 1.43 -3.71
CA ARG A 139 -21.10 2.82 -3.92
C ARG A 139 -21.04 3.56 -2.60
N LEU A 140 -19.85 4.07 -2.25
CA LEU A 140 -19.72 5.02 -1.15
C LEU A 140 -20.30 6.38 -1.57
N LEU A 141 -21.24 6.91 -0.80
CA LEU A 141 -21.78 8.24 -1.04
C LEU A 141 -20.73 9.32 -0.70
N PRO A 142 -20.68 10.45 -1.43
CA PRO A 142 -19.72 11.53 -1.14
C PRO A 142 -19.80 12.06 0.29
N ALA A 143 -21.00 12.08 0.89
CA ALA A 143 -21.23 12.51 2.27
C ALA A 143 -20.56 11.61 3.33
N CYS A 144 -20.03 10.45 2.93
CA CYS A 144 -19.30 9.55 3.81
C CYS A 144 -17.83 9.95 3.97
N VAL A 145 -17.28 10.76 3.07
CA VAL A 145 -15.83 11.01 3.04
C VAL A 145 -15.38 11.78 4.27
N GLU A 146 -16.03 12.89 4.65
CA GLU A 146 -15.61 13.65 5.84
C GLU A 146 -15.75 12.83 7.13
N PRO A 147 -16.89 12.17 7.44
CA PRO A 147 -17.00 11.32 8.62
C PRO A 147 -15.95 10.21 8.68
N LEU A 148 -15.68 9.58 7.53
CA LEU A 148 -14.71 8.48 7.45
C LEU A 148 -13.30 8.98 7.78
N VAL A 149 -12.87 10.10 7.19
CA VAL A 149 -11.55 10.68 7.46
C VAL A 149 -11.43 11.14 8.91
N ALA A 150 -12.47 11.80 9.45
CA ALA A 150 -12.47 12.26 10.85
C ALA A 150 -12.33 11.09 11.84
N LEU A 151 -13.03 9.98 11.61
CA LEU A 151 -12.89 8.77 12.42
C LEU A 151 -11.49 8.15 12.30
N CYS A 152 -10.93 8.10 11.09
CA CYS A 152 -9.56 7.63 10.86
C CYS A 152 -8.51 8.51 11.55
N GLU A 153 -8.70 9.83 11.58
CA GLU A 153 -7.81 10.76 12.27
C GLU A 153 -7.87 10.57 13.79
N ARG A 154 -9.09 10.53 14.34
CA ARG A 154 -9.32 10.47 15.79
C ARG A 154 -8.92 9.14 16.42
N TYR A 155 -9.18 8.02 15.72
CA TYR A 155 -9.12 6.69 16.35
C TYR A 155 -8.10 5.74 15.72
N LEU A 156 -7.57 6.03 14.52
CA LEU A 156 -6.53 5.21 13.86
C LEU A 156 -5.20 5.96 13.78
N GLN A 157 -4.71 6.44 14.93
CA GLN A 157 -3.53 7.31 15.01
C GLN A 157 -2.22 6.63 14.62
N TYR A 158 -2.10 5.31 14.84
CA TYR A 158 -0.91 4.52 14.51
C TYR A 158 -0.84 4.09 13.04
N GLN A 159 -1.67 4.66 12.18
CA GLN A 159 -1.69 4.36 10.76
C GLN A 159 -1.61 5.63 9.94
N ALA A 160 -0.81 5.60 8.89
CA ALA A 160 -0.61 6.73 8.00
C ALA A 160 -1.80 6.94 7.06
N PHE A 161 -2.12 8.20 6.82
CA PHE A 161 -2.95 8.62 5.70
C PHE A 161 -2.13 8.64 4.40
N PRO A 162 -2.74 8.42 3.22
CA PRO A 162 -4.17 8.16 3.01
C PRO A 162 -4.57 6.69 3.21
N GLY A 163 -3.59 5.80 3.42
CA GLY A 163 -3.77 4.34 3.41
C GLY A 163 -4.85 3.85 4.38
N LYS A 164 -4.87 4.34 5.63
CA LYS A 164 -5.89 3.95 6.62
C LYS A 164 -7.32 4.25 6.20
N ALA A 165 -7.54 5.35 5.49
CA ALA A 165 -8.86 5.77 5.05
C ALA A 165 -9.29 5.03 3.79
N VAL A 166 -8.38 4.88 2.81
CA VAL A 166 -8.62 4.03 1.63
C VAL A 166 -8.98 2.61 2.06
N ARG A 167 -8.26 2.05 3.03
CA ARG A 167 -8.54 0.72 3.57
C ARG A 167 -9.94 0.63 4.17
N LEU A 168 -10.36 1.61 4.97
CA LEU A 168 -11.72 1.64 5.53
C LEU A 168 -12.80 1.76 4.44
N VAL A 169 -12.56 2.51 3.36
CA VAL A 169 -13.46 2.56 2.19
C VAL A 169 -13.60 1.17 1.55
N GLU A 170 -12.49 0.47 1.31
CA GLU A 170 -12.54 -0.86 0.70
C GLU A 170 -13.18 -1.90 1.64
N GLU A 171 -12.92 -1.84 2.95
CA GLU A 171 -13.59 -2.67 3.96
C GLU A 171 -15.10 -2.48 3.93
N LEU A 172 -15.58 -1.23 3.89
CA LEU A 172 -17.00 -0.90 3.77
C LEU A 172 -17.59 -1.45 2.48
N ARG A 173 -16.94 -1.22 1.33
CA ARG A 173 -17.44 -1.73 0.05
C ARG A 173 -17.49 -3.26 0.01
N ALA A 174 -16.50 -3.92 0.59
CA ALA A 174 -16.47 -5.38 0.69
C ALA A 174 -17.57 -5.92 1.61
N ALA A 175 -17.88 -5.23 2.71
CA ALA A 175 -18.91 -5.65 3.66
C ALA A 175 -20.33 -5.64 3.06
N HIS A 176 -20.57 -4.80 2.06
CA HIS A 176 -21.85 -4.68 1.36
C HIS A 176 -21.84 -5.33 -0.04
N GLU A 177 -20.81 -6.12 -0.36
CA GLU A 177 -20.68 -6.73 -1.69
C GLU A 177 -21.86 -7.68 -1.98
N GLY A 178 -22.48 -7.54 -3.14
CA GLY A 178 -23.65 -8.32 -3.53
C GLY A 178 -24.97 -7.84 -2.91
N GLU A 179 -24.95 -6.85 -2.02
CA GLU A 179 -26.18 -6.18 -1.58
C GLU A 179 -26.74 -5.30 -2.70
N VAL A 180 -28.05 -5.40 -2.91
CA VAL A 180 -28.78 -4.68 -3.95
C VAL A 180 -29.85 -3.82 -3.28
N GLY A 181 -29.94 -2.56 -3.68
CA GLY A 181 -30.98 -1.64 -3.27
C GLY A 181 -32.35 -1.99 -3.85
N GLU A 182 -33.39 -1.29 -3.38
CA GLU A 182 -34.77 -1.45 -3.86
C GLU A 182 -34.92 -1.15 -5.37
N ASP A 183 -34.00 -0.35 -5.90
CA ASP A 183 -33.91 0.04 -7.31
C ASP A 183 -33.18 -0.99 -8.20
N GLY A 184 -32.73 -2.11 -7.62
CA GLY A 184 -31.96 -3.12 -8.33
C GLY A 184 -30.50 -2.73 -8.57
N LEU A 185 -30.04 -1.60 -8.04
CA LEU A 185 -28.66 -1.14 -8.14
C LEU A 185 -27.82 -1.62 -6.95
N PRO A 186 -26.48 -1.69 -7.06
CA PRO A 186 -25.64 -2.00 -5.91
C PRO A 186 -25.89 -1.06 -4.72
N HIS A 187 -25.83 -1.60 -3.51
CA HIS A 187 -26.09 -0.86 -2.28
C HIS A 187 -25.28 0.44 -2.18
N ALA A 188 -25.96 1.53 -1.80
CA ALA A 188 -25.37 2.84 -1.58
C ALA A 188 -25.00 3.00 -0.09
N ILE A 189 -23.70 3.02 0.19
CA ILE A 189 -23.15 3.10 1.55
C ILE A 189 -23.19 4.56 1.99
N GLY A 190 -23.98 4.83 3.04
CA GLY A 190 -24.18 6.15 3.63
C GLY A 190 -23.37 6.38 4.92
N PRO A 191 -23.43 7.60 5.51
CA PRO A 191 -22.69 7.92 6.72
C PRO A 191 -23.02 7.01 7.90
N TYR A 192 -24.28 6.54 8.00
CA TYR A 192 -24.69 5.59 9.02
C TYR A 192 -23.88 4.29 8.96
N ASP A 193 -23.62 3.76 7.76
CA ASP A 193 -22.84 2.54 7.55
C ASP A 193 -21.39 2.73 7.98
N VAL A 194 -20.81 3.91 7.73
CA VAL A 194 -19.47 4.28 8.21
C VAL A 194 -19.40 4.21 9.74
N TYR A 195 -20.33 4.89 10.44
CA TYR A 195 -20.36 4.88 11.91
C TYR A 195 -20.63 3.50 12.47
N ARG A 196 -21.54 2.73 11.85
CA ARG A 196 -21.87 1.37 12.26
C ARG A 196 -20.65 0.45 12.11
N ALA A 197 -19.98 0.47 10.97
CA ALA A 197 -18.78 -0.34 10.73
C ALA A 197 -17.66 0.02 11.72
N PHE A 198 -17.46 1.32 11.96
CA PHE A 198 -16.46 1.78 12.92
C PHE A 198 -16.81 1.36 14.35
N SER A 199 -18.09 1.45 14.74
CA SER A 199 -18.57 1.03 16.05
C SER A 199 -18.35 -0.46 16.29
N VAL A 200 -18.74 -1.31 15.33
CA VAL A 200 -18.52 -2.76 15.41
C VAL A 200 -17.03 -3.10 15.52
N ARG A 201 -16.18 -2.40 14.75
CA ARG A 201 -14.73 -2.65 14.74
C ARG A 201 -14.02 -2.18 16.01
N SER A 202 -14.40 -1.02 16.54
CA SER A 202 -13.71 -0.38 17.67
C SER A 202 -14.31 -0.71 19.04
N GLY A 203 -15.53 -1.23 19.08
CA GLY A 203 -16.33 -1.36 20.30
C GLY A 203 -16.85 -0.02 20.84
N ILE A 204 -16.57 1.10 20.18
CA ILE A 204 -17.05 2.41 20.60
C ILE A 204 -18.53 2.54 20.21
N PRO A 205 -19.44 2.83 21.16
CA PRO A 205 -20.84 3.04 20.85
C PRO A 205 -21.06 4.12 19.79
N MET A 206 -22.00 3.87 18.86
CA MET A 206 -22.26 4.78 17.73
C MET A 206 -22.55 6.23 18.15
N PHE A 207 -23.24 6.44 19.28
CA PHE A 207 -23.55 7.79 19.77
C PHE A 207 -22.30 8.59 20.17
N LEU A 208 -21.20 7.93 20.53
CA LEU A 208 -19.92 8.59 20.83
C LEU A 208 -19.09 8.90 19.58
N LEU A 209 -19.43 8.30 18.44
CA LEU A 209 -18.76 8.49 17.16
C LEU A 209 -19.36 9.62 16.32
N ARG A 210 -20.58 10.06 16.68
CA ARG A 210 -21.39 11.01 15.91
C ARG A 210 -21.22 12.42 16.46
N ASP A 211 -20.54 13.27 15.70
CA ASP A 211 -20.42 14.70 16.00
C ASP A 211 -21.63 15.51 15.46
N ASP A 212 -22.48 14.89 14.63
CA ASP A 212 -23.68 15.48 14.01
C ASP A 212 -24.91 15.53 14.93
N GLN A 213 -24.89 14.77 16.03
CA GLN A 213 -25.96 14.77 17.02
C GLN A 213 -25.46 15.35 18.34
N ARG A 214 -25.93 16.55 18.70
CA ARG A 214 -25.81 17.03 20.09
C ARG A 214 -26.55 16.03 20.98
N MET A 215 -25.86 15.42 21.95
CA MET A 215 -26.49 14.53 22.92
C MET A 215 -27.71 15.24 23.54
N ARG A 216 -28.89 14.63 23.42
CA ARG A 216 -30.03 15.07 24.21
C ARG A 216 -29.77 14.60 25.64
N TYR A 217 -29.95 15.49 26.61
CA TYR A 217 -29.63 15.25 28.02
C TYR A 217 -30.21 13.93 28.59
N ALA A 218 -31.31 13.44 28.03
CA ALA A 218 -31.95 12.18 28.40
C ALA A 218 -31.13 10.91 28.06
N GLU A 219 -30.23 10.97 27.07
CA GLU A 219 -29.46 9.80 26.58
C GLU A 219 -28.13 9.60 27.34
N VAL A 220 -27.81 10.47 28.31
CA VAL A 220 -26.52 10.50 29.04
C VAL A 220 -26.61 9.87 30.45
N LEU A 221 -27.83 9.59 30.94
CA LEU A 221 -28.09 9.21 32.34
C LEU A 221 -28.67 7.79 32.53
N GLU A 222 -28.71 6.98 31.48
CA GLU A 222 -28.95 5.52 31.58
C GLU A 222 -27.65 4.74 31.38
#